data_AF-A0A968TSU6-F1
#
_entry.id   AF-A0A968TSU6-F1
#
_cell.length_a   1.000
_cell.length_b   1.000
_cell.length_c   1.000
_cell.angle_alpha   90.00
_cell.angle_beta   90.00
_cell.angle_gamma   90.00
#
_symmetry.space_group_name_H-M   'P 1'
#
loop_
_entity.id
_entity.type
_entity.pdbx_description
1 polymer ?
#
loop_
_entity_poly.entity_id
_entity_poly.type
_entity_poly.pdbx_seq_one_letter_code
_entity_poly.pdbx_strand_id
1 'polypeptide(L)'
;MTIRQAGVNGFEPWTHDRHYRHQGPLWREREIEREEAEGRGVAVAVGVLTKNLKDVERYVERHLAQRVSKILVVEAEPEPSNTVIVDGNHAFALAQALKVLIEARDTAEQAEDLHLFIASPGAFAFYLGQLSRGFGAMQLYEFDFEASGERNYVPSLRIVPEQGGRR
;
A
#
# COMPACT_ATOMS: atom_id res chain seq x y z
N MET A 1 -17.68 8.53 -8.06
CA MET A 1 -17.50 7.26 -8.79
C MET A 1 -18.01 6.14 -7.89
N THR A 2 -18.71 5.14 -8.41
CA THR A 2 -19.24 4.01 -7.62
C THR A 2 -18.47 2.75 -8.01
N ILE A 3 -17.87 2.08 -7.02
CA ILE A 3 -17.15 0.81 -7.21
C ILE A 3 -18.06 -0.31 -6.71
N ARG A 4 -18.12 -1.44 -7.41
CA ARG A 4 -18.84 -2.62 -6.92
C ARG A 4 -17.85 -3.51 -6.18
N GLN A 5 -18.07 -3.73 -4.90
CA GLN A 5 -17.25 -4.61 -4.07
C GLN A 5 -18.09 -5.83 -3.67
N ALA A 6 -17.49 -7.03 -3.75
CA ALA A 6 -18.13 -8.23 -3.24
C ALA A 6 -18.06 -8.22 -1.69
N GLY A 7 -19.23 -8.33 -1.06
CA GLY A 7 -19.40 -8.48 0.38
C GLY A 7 -20.13 -9.77 0.72
N VAL A 8 -20.41 -9.98 2.01
CA VAL A 8 -21.02 -11.22 2.53
C VAL A 8 -22.42 -11.46 1.95
N ASN A 9 -23.16 -10.40 1.63
CA ASN A 9 -24.53 -10.47 1.10
C ASN A 9 -24.62 -10.22 -0.42
N GLY A 10 -23.52 -10.38 -1.15
CA GLY A 10 -23.43 -10.09 -2.59
C GLY A 10 -22.68 -8.78 -2.87
N PHE A 11 -22.94 -8.16 -4.03
CA PHE A 11 -22.24 -6.94 -4.42
C PHE A 11 -22.85 -5.70 -3.77
N GLU A 12 -22.02 -4.91 -3.09
CA GLU A 12 -22.42 -3.64 -2.51
C GLU A 12 -21.80 -2.47 -3.29
N PRO A 13 -22.58 -1.39 -3.56
CA PRO A 13 -22.03 -0.18 -4.16
C PRO A 13 -21.23 0.58 -3.12
N TRP A 14 -19.92 0.69 -3.34
CA TRP A 14 -19.04 1.53 -2.55
C TRP A 14 -18.97 2.92 -3.19
N THR A 15 -19.53 3.89 -2.48
CA THR A 15 -19.47 5.33 -2.78
C THR A 15 -18.78 6.05 -1.64
N HIS A 16 -18.06 7.14 -1.94
CA HIS A 16 -17.57 8.04 -0.89
C HIS A 16 -18.38 9.34 -0.87
N ASP A 17 -18.74 9.80 0.32
CA ASP A 17 -19.37 11.07 0.66
C ASP A 17 -18.33 11.98 1.33
N ARG A 18 -18.38 13.28 1.05
CA ARG A 18 -17.47 14.30 1.60
C ARG A 18 -17.67 14.55 3.09
N HIS A 19 -18.78 14.09 3.67
CA HIS A 19 -19.10 14.33 5.09
C HIS A 19 -18.62 13.24 6.04
N TYR A 20 -18.00 12.16 5.54
CA TYR A 20 -17.51 11.09 6.40
C TYR A 20 -16.36 11.56 7.31
N ARG A 21 -16.44 11.22 8.59
CA ARG A 21 -15.36 11.38 9.57
C ARG A 21 -15.19 10.08 10.33
N HIS A 22 -14.02 9.45 10.17
CA HIS A 22 -13.65 8.33 11.03
C HIS A 22 -13.30 8.83 12.44
N GLN A 23 -13.57 8.01 13.45
CA GLN A 23 -13.16 8.27 14.84
C GLN A 23 -12.14 7.22 15.26
N GLY A 24 -10.98 7.66 15.76
CA GLY A 24 -9.89 6.77 16.17
C GLY A 24 -8.87 6.47 15.06
N PRO A 25 -7.82 5.70 15.38
CA PRO A 25 -6.76 5.37 14.45
C PRO A 25 -7.29 4.47 13.32
N LEU A 26 -6.83 4.73 12.10
CA LEU A 26 -7.10 3.93 10.91
C LEU A 26 -6.02 2.87 10.68
N TRP A 27 -4.80 3.20 11.08
CA TRP A 27 -3.60 2.40 10.85
C TRP A 27 -2.84 2.19 12.14
N ARG A 28 -2.21 1.03 12.24
CA ARG A 28 -1.07 0.76 13.09
C ARG A 28 0.17 0.80 12.22
N GLU A 29 1.02 1.80 12.44
CA GLU A 29 2.28 1.94 11.71
C GLU A 29 3.50 1.60 12.56
N ARG A 30 4.52 1.05 11.92
CA ARG A 30 5.88 0.93 12.47
C ARG A 30 6.90 0.91 11.34
N GLU A 31 8.11 1.36 11.63
CA GLU A 31 9.23 1.30 10.68
C GLU A 31 10.25 0.24 11.12
N ILE A 32 10.84 -0.43 10.14
CA ILE A 32 11.94 -1.37 10.32
C ILE A 32 13.10 -0.89 9.45
N GLU A 33 14.15 -0.39 10.09
CA GLU A 33 15.39 0.02 9.44
C GLU A 33 16.21 -1.19 8.97
N ARG A 34 16.98 -1.00 7.89
CA ARG A 34 17.85 -2.02 7.29
C ARG A 34 19.26 -1.47 7.12
N GLU A 35 20.19 -1.98 7.91
CA GLU A 35 21.57 -1.48 7.98
C GLU A 35 22.41 -1.78 6.73
N GLU A 36 22.04 -2.80 5.96
CA GLU A 36 22.81 -3.30 4.82
C GLU A 36 22.49 -2.62 3.48
N ALA A 37 21.58 -1.64 3.47
CA ALA A 37 21.15 -0.97 2.26
C ALA A 37 22.06 0.20 1.90
N GLU A 38 22.52 0.24 0.65
CA GLU A 38 23.23 1.40 0.09
C GLU A 38 22.25 2.48 -0.42
N GLY A 39 21.09 2.05 -0.91
CA GLY A 39 20.01 2.92 -1.39
C GLY A 39 19.14 3.50 -0.28
N ARG A 40 18.24 4.42 -0.65
CA ARG A 40 17.25 5.06 0.23
C ARG A 40 15.80 4.66 -0.07
N GLY A 41 15.62 3.60 -0.86
CA GLY A 41 14.30 3.09 -1.24
C GLY A 41 13.50 2.65 -0.02
N VAL A 42 12.18 2.79 -0.12
CA VAL A 42 11.26 2.42 0.96
C VAL A 42 10.32 1.34 0.46
N ALA A 43 10.23 0.24 1.21
CA ALA A 43 9.17 -0.75 1.02
C ALA A 43 8.00 -0.43 1.95
N VAL A 44 6.78 -0.51 1.46
CA VAL A 44 5.56 -0.32 2.25
C VAL A 44 4.76 -1.61 2.25
N ALA A 45 4.66 -2.23 3.43
CA ALA A 45 3.87 -3.43 3.66
C ALA A 45 2.48 -3.05 4.18
N VAL A 46 1.48 -3.03 3.29
CA VAL A 46 0.11 -2.63 3.60
C VAL A 46 -0.76 -3.88 3.85
N GLY A 47 -1.11 -4.10 5.10
CA GLY A 47 -1.98 -5.20 5.53
C GLY A 47 -3.39 -4.71 5.85
N VAL A 48 -4.35 -4.94 4.97
CA VAL A 48 -5.78 -4.64 5.21
C VAL A 48 -6.56 -5.92 5.44
N LEU A 49 -6.43 -6.90 4.55
CA LEU A 49 -7.11 -8.19 4.66
C LEU A 49 -6.36 -9.16 5.57
N THR A 50 -5.03 -9.09 5.53
CA THR A 50 -4.12 -9.95 6.28
C THR A 50 -2.80 -9.22 6.49
N LYS A 51 -2.02 -9.66 7.48
CA LYS A 51 -0.64 -9.22 7.68
C LYS A 51 0.25 -9.84 6.61
N ASN A 52 1.11 -9.04 6.00
CA ASN A 52 1.99 -9.49 4.91
C ASN A 52 3.49 -9.24 5.16
N LEU A 53 3.86 -8.75 6.34
CA LEU A 53 5.24 -8.34 6.65
C LEU A 53 6.28 -9.43 6.36
N LYS A 54 6.07 -10.67 6.83
CA LYS A 54 7.04 -11.76 6.65
C LYS A 54 7.33 -12.07 5.17
N ASP A 55 6.32 -11.94 4.32
CA ASP A 55 6.47 -12.16 2.88
C ASP A 55 7.17 -10.97 2.20
N VAL A 56 6.91 -9.75 2.68
CA VAL A 56 7.60 -8.55 2.23
C VAL A 56 9.07 -8.56 2.63
N GLU A 57 9.39 -8.89 3.89
CA GLU A 57 10.77 -9.04 4.38
C GLU A 57 11.54 -10.04 3.51
N ARG A 58 10.98 -11.23 3.30
CA ARG A 58 11.57 -12.26 2.44
C ARG A 58 11.82 -11.77 1.02
N TYR A 59 10.88 -11.01 0.44
CA TYR A 59 11.05 -10.46 -0.90
C TYR A 59 12.15 -9.38 -0.94
N VAL A 60 12.13 -8.47 0.02
CA VAL A 60 13.10 -7.37 0.13
C VAL A 60 14.51 -7.93 0.30
N GLU A 61 14.72 -8.89 1.21
CA GLU A 61 16.01 -9.55 1.42
C GLU A 61 16.55 -10.21 0.14
N ARG A 62 15.69 -10.89 -0.62
CA ARG A 62 16.12 -11.64 -1.81
C ARG A 62 16.34 -10.76 -3.04
N HIS A 63 15.60 -9.67 -3.17
CA HIS A 63 15.50 -8.94 -4.45
C HIS A 63 15.80 -7.45 -4.36
N LEU A 64 15.68 -6.84 -3.18
CA LEU A 64 15.78 -5.39 -2.97
C LEU A 64 16.77 -5.01 -1.87
N ALA A 65 17.59 -5.95 -1.39
CA ALA A 65 18.39 -5.76 -0.18
C ALA A 65 19.29 -4.52 -0.21
N GLN A 66 19.88 -4.23 -1.36
CA GLN A 66 20.78 -3.09 -1.57
C GLN A 66 20.04 -1.76 -1.81
N ARG A 67 18.76 -1.80 -2.19
CA ARG A 67 17.97 -0.62 -2.58
C ARG A 67 17.09 -0.08 -1.46
N VAL A 68 16.54 -0.98 -0.64
CA VAL A 68 15.54 -0.63 0.37
C VAL A 68 16.18 -0.48 1.74
N SER A 69 16.23 0.75 2.26
CA SER A 69 16.79 1.05 3.59
C SER A 69 15.80 0.89 4.72
N LYS A 70 14.49 0.92 4.45
CA LYS A 70 13.47 0.66 5.48
C LYS A 70 12.20 0.04 4.94
N ILE A 71 11.50 -0.67 5.83
CA ILE A 71 10.15 -1.17 5.60
C ILE A 71 9.18 -0.40 6.50
N LEU A 72 8.27 0.35 5.88
CA LEU A 72 7.12 0.94 6.56
C LEU A 72 5.99 -0.08 6.59
N VAL A 73 5.64 -0.56 7.79
CA VAL A 73 4.57 -1.54 7.99
C VAL A 73 3.31 -0.78 8.37
N VAL A 74 2.23 -0.99 7.63
CA VAL A 74 0.96 -0.30 7.81
C VAL A 74 -0.18 -1.32 7.87
N GLU A 75 -0.70 -1.58 9.06
CA GLU A 75 -1.73 -2.59 9.32
C GLU A 75 -3.05 -1.91 9.69
N ALA A 76 -4.16 -2.32 9.07
CA ALA A 76 -5.48 -1.74 9.37
C ALA A 76 -5.86 -2.03 10.84
N GLU A 77 -6.35 -1.00 11.54
CA GLU A 77 -6.87 -1.14 12.91
C GLU A 77 -8.34 -1.64 12.90
N PRO A 78 -8.78 -2.43 13.92
CA PRO A 78 -8.00 -2.92 15.06
C PRO A 78 -7.01 -4.04 14.72
N GLU A 79 -7.29 -4.78 13.64
CA GLU A 79 -6.42 -5.80 13.05
C GLU A 79 -6.82 -6.08 11.59
N PRO A 80 -5.87 -6.41 10.70
CA PRO A 80 -6.19 -6.79 9.33
C PRO A 80 -7.16 -7.97 9.29
N SER A 81 -8.25 -7.82 8.54
CA SER A 81 -9.28 -8.85 8.38
C SER A 81 -10.18 -8.55 7.17
N ASN A 82 -10.93 -9.56 6.72
CA ASN A 82 -11.89 -9.40 5.62
C ASN A 82 -13.06 -8.46 5.93
N THR A 83 -13.24 -8.08 7.20
CA THR A 83 -14.35 -7.22 7.66
C THR A 83 -13.86 -5.89 8.23
N VAL A 84 -12.56 -5.59 8.16
CA VAL A 84 -12.01 -4.36 8.74
C VAL A 84 -12.53 -3.12 8.01
N ILE A 85 -12.74 -3.22 6.69
CA ILE A 85 -13.36 -2.15 5.91
C ILE A 85 -14.88 -2.30 5.97
N VAL A 86 -15.53 -1.27 6.48
CA VAL A 86 -16.97 -1.25 6.73
C VAL A 86 -17.74 -0.87 5.47
N ASP A 87 -17.25 0.15 4.76
CA ASP A 87 -17.88 0.68 3.54
C ASP A 87 -16.87 1.44 2.66
N GLY A 88 -17.37 2.01 1.57
CA GLY A 88 -16.56 2.82 0.65
C GLY A 88 -15.97 4.09 1.25
N ASN A 89 -16.61 4.69 2.26
CA ASN A 89 -16.08 5.86 2.96
C ASN A 89 -14.89 5.48 3.82
N HIS A 90 -15.01 4.37 4.56
CA HIS A 90 -13.94 3.83 5.37
C HIS A 90 -12.74 3.44 4.50
N ALA A 91 -12.98 2.78 3.36
CA ALA A 91 -11.93 2.46 2.39
C ALA A 91 -11.18 3.70 1.88
N PHE A 92 -11.92 4.77 1.55
CA PHE A 92 -11.34 6.01 1.08
C PHE A 92 -10.56 6.74 2.18
N ALA A 93 -11.07 6.75 3.43
CA ALA A 93 -10.38 7.33 4.57
C ALA A 93 -9.05 6.62 4.87
N LEU A 94 -9.04 5.27 4.83
CA LEU A 94 -7.82 4.47 4.92
C LEU A 94 -6.82 4.87 3.82
N ALA A 95 -7.27 5.00 2.57
CA ALA A 95 -6.41 5.37 1.45
C ALA A 95 -5.82 6.78 1.61
N GLN A 96 -6.61 7.75 2.09
CA GLN A 96 -6.14 9.10 2.41
C GLN A 96 -5.11 9.10 3.54
N ALA A 97 -5.34 8.34 4.61
CA ALA A 97 -4.40 8.24 5.71
C ALA A 97 -3.08 7.58 5.26
N LEU A 98 -3.15 6.53 4.42
CA LEU A 98 -1.96 5.90 3.86
C LEU A 98 -1.19 6.84 2.93
N LYS A 99 -1.88 7.64 2.12
CA LYS A 99 -1.26 8.70 1.30
C LYS A 99 -0.40 9.62 2.16
N VAL A 100 -0.91 10.08 3.31
CA VAL A 100 -0.17 10.96 4.22
C VAL A 100 1.12 10.28 4.72
N LEU A 101 1.04 9.00 5.10
CA LEU A 101 2.21 8.24 5.54
C LEU A 101 3.26 8.09 4.41
N ILE A 102 2.82 7.82 3.18
CA ILE A 102 3.72 7.69 2.01
C ILE A 102 4.40 9.02 1.65
N GLU A 103 3.67 10.13 1.77
CA GLU A 103 4.17 11.48 1.47
C GLU A 103 5.06 12.06 2.57
N ALA A 104 5.02 11.51 3.79
CA ALA A 104 5.87 11.91 4.90
C ALA A 104 7.34 11.50 4.74
N ARG A 105 7.66 10.66 3.74
CA ARG A 105 9.03 10.30 3.38
C ARG A 105 9.89 11.52 3.06
N ASP A 106 11.18 11.44 3.39
CA ASP A 106 12.11 12.53 3.12
C ASP A 106 12.44 12.65 1.61
N THR A 107 13.12 13.74 1.22
CA THR A 107 13.46 13.99 -0.19
C THR A 107 14.38 12.93 -0.79
N ALA A 108 15.28 12.32 -0.01
CA ALA A 108 16.17 11.26 -0.48
C ALA A 108 15.38 9.96 -0.71
N GLU A 109 14.44 9.63 0.18
CA GLU A 109 13.53 8.50 0.05
C GLU A 109 12.55 8.68 -1.12
N GLN A 110 12.11 9.91 -1.39
CA GLN A 110 11.24 10.23 -2.53
C GLN A 110 11.96 10.24 -3.88
N ALA A 111 13.30 10.36 -3.88
CA ALA A 111 14.11 10.27 -5.09
C ALA A 111 14.29 8.82 -5.59
N GLU A 112 14.09 7.85 -4.70
CA GLU A 112 14.13 6.41 -4.99
C GLU A 112 12.73 5.84 -5.26
N ASP A 113 12.69 4.64 -5.85
CA ASP A 113 11.43 3.94 -6.07
C ASP A 113 10.75 3.57 -4.74
N LEU A 114 9.46 3.88 -4.63
CA LEU A 114 8.59 3.33 -3.59
C LEU A 114 8.18 1.89 -3.97
N HIS A 115 8.45 0.92 -3.10
CA HIS A 115 8.09 -0.48 -3.30
C HIS A 115 6.82 -0.81 -2.51
N LEU A 116 5.66 -0.88 -3.18
CA LEU A 116 4.36 -0.97 -2.53
C LEU A 116 3.80 -2.40 -2.58
N PHE A 117 3.59 -3.01 -1.41
CA PHE A 117 3.07 -4.38 -1.26
C PHE A 117 1.72 -4.34 -0.57
N ILE A 118 0.63 -4.65 -1.28
CA ILE A 118 -0.73 -4.43 -0.77
C ILE A 118 -1.51 -5.74 -0.64
N ALA A 119 -1.88 -6.09 0.60
CA ALA A 119 -2.85 -7.14 0.91
C ALA A 119 -4.22 -6.51 1.26
N SER A 120 -5.01 -6.14 0.24
CA SER A 120 -6.26 -5.37 0.41
C SER A 120 -7.38 -5.78 -0.55
N PRO A 121 -8.64 -5.36 -0.29
CA PRO A 121 -9.68 -5.42 -1.31
C PRO A 121 -9.34 -4.52 -2.51
N GLY A 122 -9.73 -4.94 -3.72
CA GLY A 122 -9.47 -4.17 -4.94
C GLY A 122 -10.01 -2.73 -4.89
N ALA A 123 -11.15 -2.49 -4.24
CA ALA A 123 -11.69 -1.14 -4.10
C ALA A 123 -10.78 -0.19 -3.30
N PHE A 124 -10.11 -0.67 -2.25
CA PHE A 124 -9.13 0.11 -1.50
C PHE A 124 -7.92 0.46 -2.38
N ALA A 125 -7.35 -0.55 -3.06
CA ALA A 125 -6.22 -0.35 -3.97
C ALA A 125 -6.55 0.65 -5.09
N PHE A 126 -7.80 0.62 -5.59
CA PHE A 126 -8.29 1.57 -6.58
C PHE A 126 -8.32 3.02 -6.02
N TYR A 127 -8.89 3.24 -4.83
CA TYR A 127 -8.89 4.56 -4.21
C TYR A 127 -7.48 5.08 -3.95
N LEU A 128 -6.57 4.21 -3.49
CA LEU A 128 -5.16 4.57 -3.30
C LEU A 128 -4.51 4.97 -4.64
N GLY A 129 -4.80 4.22 -5.71
CA GLY A 129 -4.33 4.54 -7.07
C GLY A 129 -4.80 5.91 -7.55
N GLN A 130 -6.03 6.33 -7.25
CA GLN A 130 -6.52 7.68 -7.55
C GLN A 130 -5.74 8.79 -6.82
N LEU A 131 -5.18 8.48 -5.66
CA LEU A 131 -4.41 9.39 -4.81
C LEU A 131 -2.90 9.38 -5.10
N SER A 132 -2.43 8.48 -6.00
CA SER A 132 -1.00 8.16 -6.19
C SER A 132 -0.14 9.25 -6.84
N ARG A 133 -0.72 10.34 -7.33
CA ARG A 133 0.03 11.41 -8.03
C ARG A 133 1.18 12.02 -7.21
N GLY A 134 1.12 11.93 -5.87
CA GLY A 134 2.16 12.42 -4.96
C GLY A 134 3.20 11.39 -4.53
N PHE A 135 3.12 10.14 -5.00
CA PHE A 135 3.95 9.04 -4.46
C PHE A 135 5.37 8.98 -5.04
N GLY A 136 5.66 9.74 -6.10
CA GLY A 136 6.92 9.58 -6.84
C GLY A 136 6.92 8.33 -7.72
N ALA A 137 8.11 7.90 -8.15
CA ALA A 137 8.24 6.63 -8.85
C ALA A 137 7.91 5.47 -7.91
N MET A 138 7.07 4.54 -8.36
CA MET A 138 6.66 3.39 -7.54
C MET A 138 6.56 2.10 -8.35
N GLN A 139 6.87 1.00 -7.69
CA GLN A 139 6.64 -0.35 -8.14
C GLN A 139 5.60 -0.99 -7.23
N LEU A 140 4.47 -1.40 -7.80
CA LEU A 140 3.48 -2.23 -7.12
C LEU A 140 3.88 -3.70 -7.21
N TYR A 141 3.61 -4.43 -6.14
CA TYR A 141 3.83 -5.87 -6.04
C TYR A 141 2.53 -6.58 -5.72
N GLU A 142 2.27 -7.67 -6.44
CA GLU A 142 1.14 -8.56 -6.21
C GLU A 142 1.64 -9.88 -5.65
N PHE A 143 0.86 -10.47 -4.76
CA PHE A 143 1.19 -11.79 -4.22
C PHE A 143 0.68 -12.85 -5.20
N ASP A 144 1.60 -13.67 -5.70
CA ASP A 144 1.25 -14.76 -6.61
C ASP A 144 0.73 -15.97 -5.80
N PHE A 145 -0.59 -16.13 -5.79
CA PHE A 145 -1.27 -17.26 -5.14
C PHE A 145 -1.26 -18.54 -5.98
N GLU A 146 -1.05 -18.41 -7.29
CA GLU A 146 -1.17 -19.48 -8.29
C GLU A 146 0.19 -20.13 -8.63
N ALA A 147 1.29 -19.54 -8.16
CA ALA A 147 2.62 -20.10 -8.29
C ALA A 147 2.64 -21.60 -7.93
N SER A 148 3.12 -22.43 -8.85
CA SER A 148 3.28 -23.87 -8.68
C SER A 148 4.41 -24.25 -7.69
N GLY A 149 5.16 -23.26 -7.18
CA GLY A 149 6.25 -23.40 -6.23
C GLY A 149 6.06 -22.56 -4.95
N GLU A 150 7.13 -21.94 -4.45
CA GLU A 150 7.04 -21.04 -3.28
C GLU A 150 6.28 -19.76 -3.67
N ARG A 151 5.11 -19.54 -3.04
CA ARG A 151 4.33 -18.31 -3.22
C ARG A 151 5.14 -17.10 -2.78
N ASN A 152 5.17 -16.08 -3.62
CA ASN A 152 5.95 -14.88 -3.37
C ASN A 152 5.31 -13.67 -4.05
N TYR A 153 5.80 -12.49 -3.69
CA TYR A 153 5.49 -11.29 -4.43
C TYR A 153 6.15 -11.30 -5.80
N VAL A 154 5.47 -10.68 -6.77
CA VAL A 154 5.98 -10.41 -8.11
C VAL A 154 5.74 -8.94 -8.45
N PRO A 155 6.65 -8.27 -9.18
CA PRO A 155 6.39 -6.92 -9.69
C PRO A 155 5.19 -6.94 -10.63
N SER A 156 4.22 -6.05 -10.43
CA SER A 156 3.06 -5.89 -11.31
C SER A 156 3.14 -4.58 -12.09
N LEU A 157 2.61 -3.49 -11.53
CA LEU A 157 2.53 -2.19 -12.17
C LEU A 157 3.67 -1.27 -11.73
N ARG A 158 4.35 -0.66 -12.70
CA ARG A 158 5.28 0.43 -12.45
C ARG A 158 4.63 1.77 -12.81
N ILE A 159 4.60 2.69 -11.86
CA ILE A 159 4.17 4.08 -12.10
C ILE A 159 5.41 4.95 -12.01
N VAL A 160 5.68 5.70 -13.09
CA VAL A 160 6.71 6.73 -13.10
C VAL A 160 5.96 8.05 -13.30
N PRO A 161 6.12 9.05 -12.41
CA PRO A 161 5.56 10.36 -12.63
C PRO A 161 6.00 10.87 -13.99
N GLU A 162 5.08 11.43 -14.77
CA GLU A 162 5.48 12.16 -15.97
C GLU A 162 6.49 13.22 -15.51
N GLN A 163 7.70 13.19 -16.08
CA GLN A 163 8.67 14.24 -15.80
C GLN A 163 8.01 15.55 -16.19
N GLY A 164 7.70 16.37 -15.19
CA GLY A 164 7.17 17.70 -15.40
C GLY A 164 8.14 18.43 -16.32
N GLY A 165 7.78 18.53 -17.60
CA GLY A 165 8.42 19.46 -18.49
C GLY A 165 8.29 20.82 -17.83
N ARG A 166 9.42 21.35 -17.35
CA ARG A 166 9.54 22.76 -16.98
C ARG A 166 9.01 23.56 -18.18
N ARG A 167 7.80 24.09 -18.03
CA ARG A 167 7.26 25.16 -18.85
C ARG A 167 7.21 26.40 -17.97
#